data_AF-A0A942LPM7-F1
#
_entry.id   AF-A0A942LPM7-F1
#
_cell.length_a   1.000
_cell.length_b   1.000
_cell.length_c   1.000
_cell.angle_alpha   90.00
_cell.angle_beta   90.00
_cell.angle_gamma   90.00
#
_symmetry.space_group_name_H-M   'P 1'
#
loop_
_entity.id
_entity.type
_entity.pdbx_description
1 polymer ?
#
loop_
_entity_poly.entity_id
_entity_poly.type
_entity_poly.pdbx_seq_one_letter_code
_entity_poly.pdbx_strand_id
1 'polypeptide(L)' 'MKKVILIIGIILFLIGLFQGGRYFFDYNVLSHYGKGYVWGSAIIWLIGLTFIIIGLKKKKISA' A
#
# COMPACT_ATOMS: atom_id res chain seq x y z
N MET A 1 -11.31 -16.30 3.16
CA MET A 1 -10.98 -15.37 2.05
C MET A 1 -10.79 -13.93 2.50
N LYS A 2 -11.79 -13.24 3.10
CA LYS A 2 -11.62 -11.83 3.55
C LYS A 2 -10.47 -11.61 4.55
N LYS A 3 -10.24 -12.55 5.48
CA LYS A 3 -9.08 -12.51 6.39
C LYS A 3 -7.73 -12.60 5.65
N VAL A 4 -7.64 -13.42 4.60
CA VAL A 4 -6.43 -13.54 3.78
C VAL A 4 -6.18 -12.26 3.00
N ILE A 5 -7.23 -11.69 2.37
CA ILE A 5 -7.16 -10.39 1.68
C ILE A 5 -6.71 -9.29 2.65
N LEU A 6 -7.23 -9.30 3.87
CA LEU A 6 -6.84 -8.34 4.92
C LEU A 6 -5.36 -8.49 5.29
N ILE A 7 -4.87 -9.71 5.51
CA ILE A 7 -3.46 -9.97 5.84
C ILE A 7 -2.55 -9.51 4.70
N ILE A 8 -2.87 -9.87 3.45
CA ILE A 8 -2.13 -9.44 2.27
C ILE A 8 -2.13 -7.91 2.16
N GLY A 9 -3.28 -7.27 2.39
CA GLY A 9 -3.42 -5.82 2.38
C GLY A 9 -2.52 -5.14 3.42
N ILE A 10 -2.46 -5.67 4.64
CA ILE A 10 -1.58 -5.15 5.71
C ILE A 10 -0.10 -5.29 5.30
N ILE A 11 0.31 -6.44 4.77
CA ILE A 11 1.68 -6.67 4.32
C ILE A 11 2.07 -5.67 3.22
N LEU A 12 1.24 -5.54 2.18
CA LEU A 12 1.49 -4.60 1.08
C LEU A 12 1.53 -3.15 1.56
N PHE A 13 0.62 -2.76 2.45
CA PHE A 13 0.59 -1.43 3.03
C PHE A 13 1.90 -1.12 3.77
N LEU A 14 2.36 -2.01 4.64
CA LEU A 14 3.61 -1.83 5.38
C LEU A 14 4.83 -1.79 4.45
N ILE A 15 4.87 -2.66 3.44
CA ILE A 15 5.95 -2.69 2.44
C ILE A 15 6.02 -1.37 1.67
N GLY A 16 4.89 -0.86 1.17
CA GLY A 16 4.84 0.40 0.44
C GLY A 16 5.23 1.60 1.32
N LEU A 17 4.78 1.60 2.58
CA LEU A 17 5.09 2.67 3.53
C LEU A 17 6.57 2.68 3.91
N PHE A 18 7.17 1.52 4.18
CA PHE A 18 8.59 1.41 4.52
C PHE A 18 9.51 1.76 3.35
N GLN A 19 9.23 1.22 2.15
CA GLN A 19 10.04 1.49 0.96
C GLN A 19 9.94 2.95 0.52
N GLY A 20 8.71 3.50 0.45
CA GLY A 20 8.49 4.88 0.03
C GLY A 20 8.98 5.89 1.06
N GLY A 21 8.73 5.62 2.35
CA GLY A 21 9.11 6.51 3.45
C GLY A 21 10.62 6.71 3.58
N ARG A 22 11.42 5.70 3.21
CA ARG A 22 12.89 5.77 3.26
C ARG A 22 13.48 6.89 2.40
N TYR A 23 12.85 7.20 1.27
CA TYR A 23 13.38 8.15 0.28
C TYR A 23 12.45 9.34 0.03
N PHE A 24 11.35 9.45 0.78
CA PHE A 24 10.34 10.49 0.55
C PHE A 24 10.90 11.90 0.78
N PHE A 25 11.68 12.11 1.85
CA PHE A 25 12.27 13.42 2.17
C PHE A 25 13.41 13.81 1.23
N ASP A 26 14.09 12.82 0.63
CA ASP A 26 15.20 13.02 -0.30
C ASP A 26 14.75 13.00 -1.78
N TYR A 27 13.45 13.14 -2.05
CA TYR A 27 12.90 12.95 -3.40
C TYR A 27 13.56 13.81 -4.48
N ASN A 28 13.94 15.04 -4.14
CA ASN A 28 14.52 15.99 -5.09
C ASN A 28 15.94 15.62 -5.52
N VAL A 29 16.69 14.88 -4.69
CA VAL A 29 18.07 14.45 -4.97
C VAL A 29 18.14 13.04 -5.55
N LEU A 30 17.01 12.33 -5.65
CA LEU A 30 16.94 11.01 -6.26
C LEU A 30 17.15 11.08 -7.78
N SER A 31 17.84 10.05 -8.29
CA SER A 31 17.86 9.75 -9.71
C SER A 31 16.45 9.48 -10.26
N HIS A 32 16.30 9.50 -11.58
CA HIS A 32 15.01 9.19 -12.21
C HIS A 32 14.45 7.81 -11.78
N TYR A 33 15.33 6.81 -11.68
CA TYR A 33 14.98 5.50 -11.14
C TYR A 33 14.51 5.57 -9.68
N GLY A 34 15.21 6.32 -8.83
CA GLY A 34 14.85 6.50 -7.43
C GLY A 34 13.49 7.17 -7.24
N LYS A 35 13.15 8.15 -8.07
CA LYS A 35 11.80 8.74 -8.12
C LYS A 35 10.76 7.70 -8.53
N GLY A 36 11.07 6.88 -9.54
CA GLY A 36 10.25 5.74 -9.95
C GLY A 36 10.02 4.73 -8.82
N TYR A 37 11.05 4.44 -8.01
CA TYR A 37 10.95 3.56 -6.84
C TYR A 37 10.00 4.12 -5.76
N VAL A 38 10.02 5.43 -5.51
CA VAL A 38 9.07 6.09 -4.59
C VAL A 38 7.64 5.99 -5.10
N TRP A 39 7.41 6.25 -6.39
CA TRP A 39 6.09 6.12 -7.01
C TRP A 39 5.58 4.68 -7.03
N GLY A 40 6.44 3.72 -7.33
CA GLY A 40 6.12 2.29 -7.24
C GLY A 40 5.72 1.89 -5.82
N SER A 41 6.44 2.41 -4.82
CA SER A 41 6.10 2.20 -3.41
C SER A 41 4.75 2.82 -3.02
N ALA A 42 4.42 4.00 -3.55
CA ALA A 42 3.11 4.63 -3.37
C ALA A 42 1.97 3.80 -3.98
N ILE A 43 2.18 3.20 -5.17
CA ILE A 43 1.21 2.29 -5.80
C ILE A 43 1.00 1.05 -4.92
N ILE A 44 2.07 0.41 -4.45
CA ILE A 44 1.99 -0.76 -3.56
C ILE A 44 1.21 -0.41 -2.29
N TRP A 45 1.48 0.76 -1.71
CA TRP A 45 0.78 1.26 -0.52
C TRP A 45 -0.72 1.42 -0.76
N LEU A 46 -1.12 2.04 -1.88
CA LEU A 46 -2.52 2.23 -2.26
C LEU A 46 -3.25 0.89 -2.52
N ILE A 47 -2.58 -0.08 -3.14
CA ILE A 47 -3.13 -1.43 -3.34
C ILE A 47 -3.35 -2.10 -1.98
N GLY A 48 -2.38 -2.01 -1.08
CA GLY A 48 -2.49 -2.53 0.29
C GLY A 48 -3.68 -1.92 1.02
N LEU A 49 -3.85 -0.59 0.94
CA LEU A 49 -4.98 0.12 1.53
C LEU A 49 -6.33 -0.35 0.95
N THR A 50 -6.40 -0.53 -0.37
CA THR A 50 -7.61 -1.04 -1.04
C THR A 50 -7.99 -2.44 -0.54
N PHE A 51 -7.00 -3.32 -0.39
CA PHE A 51 -7.22 -4.67 0.13
C PHE A 51 -7.65 -4.67 1.60
N ILE A 52 -7.10 -3.78 2.42
CA ILE A 52 -7.55 -3.60 3.81
C ILE A 52 -9.03 -3.18 3.83
N ILE A 53 -9.41 -2.17 3.03
CA ILE A 53 -10.81 -1.70 2.95
C ILE A 53 -11.74 -2.84 2.53
N ILE A 54 -11.38 -3.60 1.48
CA ILE A 54 -12.16 -4.75 1.00
C ILE A 54 -12.25 -5.85 2.06
N GLY A 55 -11.13 -6.14 2.75
CA GLY A 55 -11.04 -7.15 3.80
C GLY A 55 -11.90 -6.81 5.02
N LEU A 56 -11.98 -5.53 5.38
CA LEU A 56 -12.79 -5.02 6.50
C LEU A 56 -14.27 -4.82 6.16
N LYS A 57 -14.62 -4.68 4.87
CA LYS A 57 -16.01 -4.46 4.44
C LYS A 57 -16.91 -5.64 4.86
N LYS A 58 -17.75 -5.43 5.87
CA LYS A 58 -18.81 -6.39 6.26
C LYS A 58 -19.82 -6.54 5.11
N LYS A 59 -20.39 -7.74 4.92
CA LYS A 59 -21.53 -7.89 3.99
C LYS A 59 -22.66 -7.00 4.55
N LYS A 60 -23.25 -6.11 3.74
CA LYS A 60 -24.55 -5.54 4.08
C LYS A 60 -25.51 -6.73 4.19
N ILE A 61 -26.00 -7.03 5.38
CA ILE A 61 -27.15 -7.91 5.56
C ILE A 61 -28.31 -7.07 5.05
N SER A 62 -28.79 -7.37 3.84
CA SER A 62 -30.10 -6.90 3.42
C SER A 62 -31.09 -7.69 4.26
N ALA A 63 -31.77 -7.00 5.18
CA ALA A 63 -32.99 -7.50 5.80
C ALA A 63 -34.12 -7.47 4.76
#